data_AF-A0A8S3BAE9-F1
#
_entry.id   AF-A0A8S3BAE9-F1
#
_cell.length_a   1.000
_cell.length_b   1.000
_cell.length_c   1.000
_cell.angle_alpha   90.00
_cell.angle_beta   90.00
_cell.angle_gamma   90.00
#
_symmetry.space_group_name_H-M   'P 1'
#
loop_
_entity.id
_entity.type
_entity.pdbx_description
1 polymer ?
#
loop_
_entity_poly.entity_id
_entity_poly.type
_entity_poly.pdbx_seq_one_letter_code
_entity_poly.pdbx_strand_id
1 'polypeptide(L)' 'WTGENGVYRAGELYQNYRGYKSDIQTDDIFMLGINCDREMITLTNERTRQRYELGIDTTKCPLPWQPSVRFFVNQE' A
#
# COMPACT_ATOMS: atom_id res chain seq x y z
N TRP A 1 -15.61 -9.09 -4.01
CA TRP A 1 -14.86 -8.61 -2.84
C TRP A 1 -15.21 -9.53 -1.68
N THR A 2 -14.22 -10.21 -1.11
CA THR A 2 -14.49 -11.22 -0.07
C THR A 2 -14.97 -10.47 1.16
N GLY A 3 -16.15 -10.80 1.71
CA GLY A 3 -16.68 -10.18 2.93
C GLY A 3 -15.89 -10.54 4.19
N GLU A 4 -14.59 -10.77 4.05
CA GLU A 4 -13.70 -11.32 5.06
C GLU A 4 -12.77 -10.24 5.61
N ASN A 5 -12.51 -10.27 6.91
CA ASN A 5 -11.54 -9.41 7.58
C ASN A 5 -10.11 -9.95 7.39
N GLY A 6 -9.76 -10.24 6.14
CA GLY A 6 -8.50 -10.87 5.75
C GLY A 6 -7.54 -9.89 5.10
N VAL A 7 -6.27 -9.93 5.50
CA VAL A 7 -5.17 -9.23 4.83
C VAL A 7 -4.23 -10.24 4.23
N TYR A 8 -3.95 -10.13 2.93
CA TYR A 8 -2.93 -10.94 2.27
C TYR A 8 -1.57 -10.24 2.34
N ARG A 9 -0.56 -10.91 2.90
CA ARG A 9 0.82 -10.42 2.94
C ARG A 9 1.74 -11.51 2.41
N ALA A 10 2.49 -11.21 1.34
CA ALA A 10 3.37 -12.16 0.66
C ALA A 10 2.66 -13.49 0.26
N GLY A 11 1.39 -13.42 -0.12
CA GLY A 11 0.58 -14.58 -0.50
C GLY A 11 -0.08 -15.33 0.66
N GLU A 12 0.26 -15.00 1.91
CA GLU A 12 -0.35 -15.60 3.10
C GLU A 12 -1.54 -14.77 3.60
N LEU A 13 -2.61 -15.45 4.01
CA LEU A 13 -3.81 -14.83 4.58
C LEU A 13 -3.67 -14.65 6.10
N TYR A 14 -3.81 -13.42 6.56
CA TYR A 14 -3.85 -13.06 7.97
C TYR A 14 -5.26 -12.62 8.36
N GLN A 15 -5.93 -13.43 9.17
CA GLN A 15 -7.24 -13.09 9.73
C GLN A 15 -7.07 -12.08 10.88
N ASN A 16 -7.88 -11.02 10.90
CA ASN A 16 -7.82 -9.94 11.90
C ASN A 16 -6.43 -9.28 12.04
N TYR A 17 -5.69 -9.16 10.94
CA TYR A 17 -4.35 -8.56 10.96
C TYR A 17 -4.38 -7.16 11.60
N ARG A 18 -3.76 -7.01 12.77
CA ARG A 18 -3.73 -5.76 13.55
C ARG A 18 -5.12 -5.15 13.80
N GLY A 19 -6.15 -5.99 13.97
CA GLY A 19 -7.52 -5.51 14.17
C GLY A 19 -8.18 -4.96 12.90
N TYR A 20 -7.64 -5.27 11.72
CA TYR A 20 -8.26 -4.94 10.45
C TYR A 20 -9.70 -5.45 10.39
N LYS A 21 -10.60 -4.55 10.01
CA LYS A 21 -12.01 -4.85 9.77
C LYS A 21 -12.33 -4.36 8.36
N SER A 22 -12.78 -5.27 7.51
CA SER A 22 -13.13 -4.95 6.13
C SER A 22 -14.31 -3.99 6.12
N ASP A 23 -14.07 -2.79 5.64
CA ASP A 23 -15.07 -1.74 5.41
C ASP A 23 -15.15 -1.34 3.92
N ILE A 24 -14.42 -2.08 3.07
CA ILE A 24 -14.26 -1.84 1.64
C ILE A 24 -15.57 -2.16 0.92
N GLN A 25 -16.05 -1.20 0.14
CA GLN A 25 -17.28 -1.31 -0.64
C GLN A 25 -16.98 -1.12 -2.14
N THR A 26 -17.93 -1.55 -2.98
CA THR A 26 -17.91 -1.23 -4.41
C THR A 26 -17.87 0.29 -4.58
N ASP A 27 -17.10 0.75 -5.56
CA ASP A 27 -16.91 2.18 -5.89
C ASP A 27 -16.16 3.01 -4.83
N ASP A 28 -15.57 2.38 -3.82
CA ASP A 28 -14.63 3.06 -2.93
C ASP A 28 -13.37 3.51 -3.70
N ILE A 29 -12.99 4.77 -3.51
CA ILE A 29 -11.73 5.34 -3.99
C ILE A 29 -10.67 5.16 -2.91
N PHE A 30 -9.52 4.62 -3.30
CA PHE A 30 -8.38 4.44 -2.40
C PHE A 30 -7.17 5.23 -2.88
N MET A 31 -6.51 5.89 -1.94
CA MET A 31 -5.18 6.45 -2.13
C MET A 31 -4.13 5.46 -1.64
N LEU A 32 -3.25 5.04 -2.55
CA LEU A 32 -2.06 4.25 -2.24
C LEU A 32 -0.87 5.19 -2.05
N GLY A 33 -0.25 5.13 -0.87
CA GLY A 33 1.00 5.82 -0.56
C GLY A 33 2.12 4.79 -0.37
N ILE A 34 3.28 5.07 -0.95
CA ILE A 34 4.50 4.29 -0.75
C ILE A 34 5.55 5.24 -0.17
N ASN A 35 5.96 5.00 1.06
CA ASN A 35 7.00 5.76 1.73
C ASN A 35 8.26 4.91 1.81
N CYS A 36 9.23 5.17 0.92
CA CYS A 36 10.47 4.43 0.84
C CYS A 36 11.37 4.68 2.06
N ASP A 37 11.42 5.91 2.59
CA ASP A 37 12.25 6.25 3.74
C ASP A 37 11.82 5.54 5.02
N ARG A 38 10.51 5.29 5.14
CA ARG A 38 9.90 4.58 6.28
C ARG A 38 9.57 3.12 5.99
N GLU A 39 9.95 2.62 4.80
CA GLU A 39 9.64 1.27 4.33
C GLU A 39 8.17 0.89 4.56
N MET A 40 7.24 1.75 4.15
CA MET A 40 5.83 1.63 4.51
C MET A 40 4.91 1.83 3.31
N ILE A 41 3.92 0.94 3.18
CA ILE A 41 2.77 1.10 2.29
C ILE A 41 1.58 1.57 3.12
N THR A 42 0.87 2.56 2.63
CA THR A 42 -0.35 3.07 3.24
C THR A 42 -1.49 3.02 2.25
N LEU A 43 -2.65 2.50 2.66
CA LEU A 43 -3.87 2.54 1.87
C LEU A 43 -4.90 3.37 2.63
N THR A 44 -5.41 4.43 2.03
CA THR A 44 -6.42 5.30 2.65
C THR A 44 -7.71 5.22 1.84
N ASN A 45 -8.79 4.81 2.48
CA ASN A 45 -10.14 4.87 1.89
C ASN A 45 -10.65 6.32 1.96
N GLU A 46 -11.00 6.92 0.83
CA GLU A 46 -11.47 8.31 0.83
C GLU A 46 -12.82 8.49 1.53
N ARG A 47 -13.71 7.49 1.45
CA ARG A 47 -15.05 7.53 2.05
C ARG A 47 -14.98 7.44 3.58
N THR A 48 -14.29 6.42 4.11
CA THR A 48 -14.25 6.18 5.56
C THR A 48 -13.12 6.91 6.26
N ARG A 49 -12.16 7.46 5.50
CA ARG A 49 -10.90 8.03 5.99
C ARG A 49 -10.05 7.04 6.79
N GLN A 50 -10.40 5.75 6.77
CA GLN A 50 -9.59 4.72 7.38
C GLN A 50 -8.27 4.59 6.62
N ARG A 51 -7.20 4.48 7.40
CA ARG A 51 -5.84 4.37 6.90
C ARG A 51 -5.24 3.06 7.40
N TYR A 52 -4.84 2.23 6.46
CA TYR A 52 -4.21 0.96 6.70
C TYR A 52 -2.72 1.08 6.39
N GLU A 53 -1.88 0.57 7.28
CA GLU A 53 -0.43 0.66 7.13
C GLU A 53 0.20 -0.73 7.16
N LEU A 54 1.09 -0.97 6.21
CA LEU A 54 1.84 -2.21 6.07
C LEU A 54 3.33 -1.88 5.98
N GLY A 55 4.10 -2.41 6.93
CA GLY A 55 5.56 -2.36 6.87
C GLY A 55 6.09 -3.30 5.78
N ILE A 56 6.98 -2.77 4.94
CA ILE A 56 7.70 -3.49 3.90
C ILE A 56 8.93 -4.13 4.55
N ASP A 57 9.14 -5.41 4.30
CA ASP A 57 10.39 -6.08 4.64
C ASP A 57 11.31 -6.03 3.42
N THR A 58 12.23 -5.06 3.39
CA THR A 58 13.13 -4.81 2.28
C THR A 58 14.18 -5.92 2.10
N THR A 59 14.35 -6.81 3.09
CA THR A 59 15.20 -8.01 2.93
C THR A 59 14.54 -9.07 2.06
N LYS A 60 13.20 -9.16 2.10
CA LYS A 60 12.40 -10.13 1.33
C LYS A 60 11.91 -9.56 0.00
N CYS A 61 11.58 -8.28 -0.02
CA CYS A 61 11.22 -7.51 -1.21
C CYS A 61 12.18 -6.32 -1.34
N PRO A 62 13.40 -6.51 -1.86
CA PRO A 62 14.33 -5.41 -2.06
C PRO A 62 13.67 -4.38 -2.98
N LEU A 63 13.55 -3.14 -2.51
CA LEU A 63 12.96 -2.03 -3.26
C LEU A 63 13.86 -1.66 -4.45
N PRO A 64 13.34 -1.62 -5.69
CA PRO A 64 13.96 -0.86 -6.76
C PRO A 64 12.91 0.13 -7.26
N TRP A 65 12.60 1.16 -6.47
CA TRP A 65 11.65 2.21 -6.89
C TRP A 65 12.31 3.57 -6.96
N GLN A 66 13.60 3.65 -7.31
CA GLN A 66 14.07 4.91 -7.91
C GLN A 66 13.24 5.11 -9.18
N PRO A 67 12.34 6.11 -9.24
CA PRO A 67 11.75 6.44 -10.50
C PRO A 67 12.92 6.88 -11.38
N SER A 68 13.22 6.13 -12.43
CA SER A 68 14.18 6.54 -13.47
C SER A 68 13.58 7.73 -14.23
N VAL A 69 13.44 8.88 -13.57
CA VAL A 69 13.05 10.13 -14.21
C VAL A 69 14.32 10.74 -14.76
N ARG A 70 14.59 10.44 -16.03
CA ARG A 70 15.62 11.16 -16.78
C ARG A 70 15.02 12.49 -17.23
N PHE A 71 15.47 13.59 -16.63
CA PHE A 71 15.15 14.92 -17.14
C PHE A 71 15.98 15.18 -18.39
N PHE A 72 15.34 15.65 -19.47
CA PHE A 72 16.04 16.16 -20.63
C PHE A 72 16.58 17.55 -20.30
N VAL A 73 17.87 17.77 -20.55
CA VAL A 73 18.47 19.10 -20.56
C VAL A 73 18.32 19.66 -21.97
N ASN A 74 17.57 20.74 -22.13
CA ASN A 74 17.56 21.48 -23.40
C ASN A 74 18.95 22.09 -23.59
N GLN A 75 19.60 21.75 -24.70
CA GLN A 75 20.80 22.46 -25.15
C GLN A 75 20.33 23.73 -25.87
N GLU A 76 20.71 24.89 -25.31
CA GLU A 76 20.67 26.18 -26.03
C GLU A 76 21.78 26.26 -27.07
#